data_AF-F2NNQ3-F1
#
_entry.id   AF-F2NNQ3-F1
#
_cell.length_a   1.000
_cell.length_b   1.000
_cell.length_c   1.000
_cell.angle_alpha   90.00
_cell.angle_beta   90.00
_cell.angle_gamma   90.00
#
_symmetry.space_group_name_H-M   'P 1'
#
loop_
_entity.id
_entity.type
_entity.pdbx_description
1 polymer ?
#
loop_
_entity_poly.entity_id
_entity_poly.type
_entity_poly.pdbx_seq_one_letter_code
_entity_poly.pdbx_strand_id
1 'polypeptide(L)' 'MSAVFPFAVALFGLYNTAVVYWELTKPGSRVCPKCAYTRMVLGTVLAAWGAYEGVRRLGV' A
#
# COMPACT_ATOMS: atom_id res chain seq x y z
N MET A 1 15.96 -10.90 12.75
CA MET A 1 15.23 -9.72 12.22
C MET A 1 14.50 -10.13 10.94
N SER A 2 13.22 -10.54 10.95
CA SER A 2 12.55 -10.80 9.64
C SER A 2 11.03 -11.05 9.60
N ALA A 3 10.29 -11.03 10.70
CA ALA A 3 8.83 -11.28 10.64
C ALA A 3 7.99 -9.99 10.56
N VAL A 4 8.46 -8.91 11.19
CA VAL A 4 7.74 -7.62 11.25
C VAL A 4 7.66 -6.96 9.86
N PHE A 5 8.64 -7.22 9.00
CA PHE A 5 8.83 -6.54 7.73
C PHE A 5 7.80 -6.92 6.65
N PRO A 6 7.59 -8.22 6.31
CA PRO A 6 6.51 -8.61 5.40
C PRO A 6 5.13 -8.30 6.00
N PHE A 7 5.00 -8.36 7.33
CA PHE A 7 3.76 -8.05 8.03
C PHE A 7 3.36 -6.57 7.92
N ALA A 8 4.33 -5.65 8.06
CA ALA A 8 4.09 -4.21 7.92
C ALA A 8 3.67 -3.83 6.48
N VAL A 9 4.29 -4.44 5.47
CA VAL A 9 3.92 -4.22 4.06
C VAL A 9 2.51 -4.78 3.78
N ALA A 10 2.19 -5.97 4.29
CA ALA A 10 0.86 -6.57 4.14
C ALA A 10 -0.24 -5.74 4.82
N LEU A 11 0.00 -5.26 6.05
CA LEU A 11 -0.93 -4.38 6.76
C LEU A 11 -1.13 -3.05 6.03
N PHE A 12 -0.06 -2.45 5.51
CA PHE A 12 -0.14 -1.20 4.76
C PHE A 12 -0.93 -1.35 3.45
N GLY A 13 -0.73 -2.46 2.73
CA GLY A 13 -1.50 -2.81 1.55
C GLY A 13 -2.99 -2.99 1.87
N LEU A 14 -3.32 -3.78 2.90
CA LEU A 14 -4.70 -3.98 3.37
C LEU A 14 -5.40 -2.68 3.75
N TYR A 15 -4.71 -1.80 4.49
CA TYR A 15 -5.24 -0.49 4.87
C TYR A 15 -5.58 0.36 3.65
N ASN A 16 -4.66 0.47 2.68
CA ASN A 16 -4.90 1.24 1.45
C ASN A 16 -6.06 0.65 0.63
N THR A 17 -6.18 -0.68 0.58
CA THR A 17 -7.29 -1.36 -0.10
C THR A 17 -8.63 -0.98 0.53
N ALA A 18 -8.73 -1.04 1.85
CA ALA A 18 -9.94 -0.73 2.59
C ALA A 18 -10.35 0.75 2.42
N VAL A 19 -9.39 1.67 2.45
CA VAL A 19 -9.64 3.11 2.23
C VAL A 19 -10.16 3.36 0.82
N VAL A 20 -9.56 2.76 -0.21
CA VAL A 20 -10.02 2.90 -1.59
C VAL A 20 -11.41 2.29 -1.78
N TYR A 21 -11.66 1.12 -1.20
CA TYR A 21 -12.97 0.49 -1.27
C TYR A 21 -14.05 1.36 -0.61
N TRP A 22 -13.75 1.98 0.53
CA TRP A 22 -14.63 2.92 1.20
C TRP A 22 -14.91 4.18 0.36
N GLU A 23 -13.88 4.76 -0.25
CA GLU A 23 -14.01 5.92 -1.15
C GLU A 23 -14.86 5.59 -2.40
N LEU A 24 -14.81 4.34 -2.89
CA LEU A 24 -15.58 3.89 -4.05
C LEU A 24 -17.04 3.54 -3.70
N THR A 25 -17.30 3.08 -2.48
CA THR A 25 -18.63 2.62 -2.07
C THR A 25 -19.49 3.73 -1.46
N LYS A 26 -18.92 4.89 -1.12
CA LYS A 26 -19.71 6.05 -0.65
C LYS A 26 -20.72 6.50 -1.72
N PRO A 27 -22.01 6.69 -1.37
CA PRO A 27 -22.98 7.27 -2.28
C PRO A 27 -22.56 8.70 -2.66
N GLY A 28 -22.47 8.98 -3.96
CA GLY A 28 -22.04 10.28 -4.49
C GLY A 28 -20.53 10.43 -4.73
N SER A 29 -19.74 9.35 -4.60
CA SER A 29 -18.32 9.37 -4.94
C SER A 29 -18.09 9.73 -6.41
N ARG A 30 -17.33 10.81 -6.66
CA ARG A 30 -16.80 11.19 -7.99
C ARG A 30 -15.37 10.70 -8.19
N VAL A 31 -14.86 9.88 -7.28
CA VAL A 31 -13.47 9.41 -7.33
C VAL A 31 -13.34 8.45 -8.51
N CYS A 32 -12.43 8.77 -9.43
CA CYS A 32 -12.18 7.91 -10.58
C CYS A 32 -11.59 6.56 -10.10
N PRO A 33 -12.24 5.42 -10.38
CA PRO A 33 -11.82 4.12 -9.85
C PRO A 33 -10.40 3.75 -10.23
N LYS A 34 -10.01 4.11 -11.46
CA LYS A 34 -8.66 3.90 -11.97
C LYS A 34 -7.63 4.73 -11.20
N CYS A 35 -7.95 5.97 -10.83
CA CYS A 35 -7.05 6.82 -10.04
C CYS A 35 -6.89 6.32 -8.60
N ALA A 36 -7.98 5.85 -7.99
CA ALA A 36 -7.94 5.27 -6.65
C ALA A 36 -7.11 3.98 -6.62
N TYR A 37 -7.31 3.11 -7.61
CA TYR A 37 -6.53 1.90 -7.78
C TYR A 37 -5.05 2.20 -8.04
N THR A 38 -4.72 3.13 -8.93
CA THR A 38 -3.32 3.51 -9.20
C THR A 38 -2.64 4.09 -7.96
N ARG A 39 -3.33 4.91 -7.15
CA ARG A 39 -2.79 5.40 -5.88
C ARG A 39 -2.49 4.26 -4.90
N MET A 40 -3.40 3.29 -4.79
CA MET A 40 -3.20 2.11 -3.94
C MET A 40 -1.99 1.29 -4.39
N VAL A 41 -1.90 0.96 -5.69
CA VAL A 41 -0.78 0.19 -6.24
C VAL A 41 0.53 0.93 -6.03
N LEU A 42 0.58 2.23 -6.36
CA LEU A 42 1.79 3.03 -6.23
C LEU A 42 2.25 3.15 -4.76
N GLY A 43 1.32 3.38 -3.83
CA GLY A 43 1.63 3.43 -2.40
C GLY A 43 2.17 2.11 -1.86
N THR A 44 1.60 0.99 -2.31
CA THR A 44 2.04 -0.35 -1.92
C THR A 44 3.43 -0.67 -2.49
N VAL A 45 3.68 -0.31 -3.75
CA VAL A 45 4.99 -0.50 -4.41
C VAL A 45 6.06 0.37 -3.77
N LEU A 46 5.77 1.64 -3.45
CA LEU A 46 6.72 2.53 -2.76
C LEU A 46 7.06 2.03 -1.36
N ALA A 47 6.07 1.51 -0.62
CA ALA A 47 6.30 0.90 0.69
C ALA A 47 7.18 -0.35 0.56
N ALA A 48 6.89 -1.23 -0.41
CA ALA A 48 7.70 -2.42 -0.69
C ALA A 48 9.13 -2.07 -1.15
N TRP A 49 9.29 -1.00 -1.95
CA TRP A 49 10.58 -0.52 -2.42
C TRP A 49 11.42 0.10 -1.31
N GLY A 50 10.84 0.99 -0.50
CA GLY A 50 11.50 1.57 0.66
C GLY A 50 11.91 0.49 1.67
N ALA A 51 11.07 -0.53 1.82
CA ALA A 51 11.38 -1.74 2.58
C ALA A 51 12.59 -2.49 1.97
N TYR A 52 12.58 -2.77 0.66
CA TYR A 52 13.69 -3.44 -0.04
C TYR A 52 15.01 -2.67 0.09
N GLU A 53 15.02 -1.35 -0.14
CA GLU A 53 16.21 -0.51 0.05
C GLU A 53 16.67 -0.48 1.51
N GLY A 54 15.75 -0.52 2.48
CA GLY A 54 16.06 -0.62 3.90
C GLY A 54 16.80 -1.92 4.25
N VAL A 55 16.34 -3.05 3.72
CA VAL A 55 17.03 -4.35 3.88
C VAL A 55 18.38 -4.34 3.16
N ARG A 56 18.43 -3.84 1.92
CA ARG A 56 19.66 -3.75 1.12
C ARG A 56 20.74 -2.91 1.81
N ARG A 57 20.37 -1.81 2.48
CA ARG A 57 21.31 -0.97 3.24
C ARG A 57 21.79 -1.59 4.55
N LEU A 58 21.04 -2.52 5.12
CA LEU A 58 21.46 -3.27 6.31
C LEU A 58 22.45 -4.41 5.99
N GLY A 59 22.79 -4.62 4.71
CA GLY A 59 23.83 -5.56 4.29
C GLY A 59 23.43 -7.03 4.42
N VAL A 60 22.13 -7.32 4.40
CA VAL A 60 21.56 -8.69 4.41
C VAL A 60 21.22 -9.13 2.99
#